data_AF-A0A2V3HLQ5-F1
#
_entry.id   AF-A0A2V3HLQ5-F1
#
_cell.length_a   1.000
_cell.length_b   1.000
_cell.length_c   1.000
_cell.angle_alpha   90.00
_cell.angle_beta   90.00
_cell.angle_gamma   90.00
#
_symmetry.space_group_name_H-M   'P 1'
#
loop_
_entity.id
_entity.type
_entity.pdbx_description
1 polymer ?
#
loop_
_entity_poly.entity_id
_entity_poly.type
_entity_poly.pdbx_seq_one_letter_code
_entity_poly.pdbx_strand_id
1 'polypeptide(L)'
;MGHQVSLLRRSLANATRLTHWLISFFIMLGWALPWPLAWWVHVILTPLVRAHWRFNERTCILTTWEHRLLGIPLDESHEEGWFVHILLRLVYRGELSNEFVRRLMFWVMWLGTAISALRLAEHHNLL
;
A
#
# COMPACT_ATOMS: atom_id res chain seq x y z
N MET A 1 -32.02 -5.13 -0.82
CA MET A 1 -32.00 -5.90 -2.09
C MET A 1 -30.56 -6.28 -2.37
N GLY A 2 -30.18 -7.55 -2.18
CA GLY A 2 -28.80 -7.99 -2.37
C GLY A 2 -28.44 -8.01 -3.84
N HIS A 3 -27.52 -7.15 -4.27
CA HIS A 3 -26.91 -7.27 -5.60
C HIS A 3 -26.22 -8.63 -5.69
N GLN A 4 -26.76 -9.56 -6.49
CA GLN A 4 -26.07 -10.78 -6.90
C GLN A 4 -24.88 -10.35 -7.78
N VAL A 5 -23.72 -10.15 -7.15
CA VAL A 5 -22.46 -9.87 -7.85
C VAL A 5 -22.02 -11.16 -8.56
N SER A 6 -21.84 -11.10 -9.88
CA SER A 6 -21.42 -12.27 -10.66
C SER A 6 -20.11 -12.85 -10.14
N LEU A 7 -19.91 -14.17 -10.31
CA LEU A 7 -18.66 -14.84 -9.91
C LEU A 7 -17.43 -14.16 -10.53
N LEU A 8 -17.53 -13.75 -11.80
CA LEU A 8 -16.48 -12.99 -12.48
C LEU A 8 -16.13 -11.68 -11.77
N ARG A 9 -17.14 -10.87 -11.42
CA ARG A 9 -16.91 -9.59 -10.71
C ARG A 9 -16.30 -9.82 -9.33
N ARG A 10 -16.71 -10.87 -8.61
CA ARG A 10 -16.11 -11.26 -7.33
C ARG A 10 -14.63 -11.67 -7.51
N SER A 11 -14.32 -12.48 -8.52
CA SER A 11 -12.93 -12.87 -8.79
C SER A 11 -12.05 -11.67 -9.13
N LEU A 12 -12.54 -10.72 -9.94
CA LEU A 12 -11.82 -9.48 -10.25
C LEU A 12 -11.63 -8.58 -9.02
N ALA A 13 -12.63 -8.50 -8.14
CA ALA A 13 -12.52 -7.76 -6.89
C ALA A 13 -11.45 -8.38 -5.98
N ASN A 14 -11.45 -9.71 -5.84
CA ASN A 14 -10.44 -10.42 -5.07
C ASN A 14 -9.03 -10.25 -5.66
N ALA A 15 -8.89 -10.28 -6.99
CA ALA A 15 -7.62 -10.03 -7.66
C ALA A 15 -7.12 -8.61 -7.38
N THR A 16 -8.00 -7.62 -7.49
CA THR A 16 -7.70 -6.21 -7.18
C THR A 16 -7.24 -6.04 -5.73
N ARG A 17 -7.94 -6.66 -4.79
CA ARG A 17 -7.59 -6.67 -3.36
C ARG A 17 -6.23 -7.32 -3.11
N LEU A 18 -5.98 -8.47 -3.74
CA LEU A 18 -4.69 -9.17 -3.63
C LEU A 18 -3.55 -8.31 -4.17
N THR A 19 -3.74 -7.68 -5.34
CA THR A 19 -2.74 -6.76 -5.92
C THR A 19 -2.47 -5.59 -4.99
N HIS A 20 -3.49 -5.02 -4.36
CA HIS A 20 -3.32 -3.95 -3.37
C HIS A 20 -2.42 -4.44 -2.23
N TRP A 21 -2.72 -5.61 -1.64
CA TRP A 21 -1.92 -6.15 -0.54
C TRP A 21 -0.48 -6.41 -0.95
N LEU A 22 -0.25 -6.99 -2.13
CA LEU A 22 1.10 -7.25 -2.63
C LEU A 22 1.91 -5.97 -2.78
N ILE A 23 1.32 -4.90 -3.34
CA ILE A 23 1.97 -3.59 -3.46
C ILE A 23 2.25 -3.00 -2.08
N SER A 24 1.29 -3.04 -1.16
CA SER A 24 1.44 -2.51 0.20
C SER A 24 2.55 -3.24 0.97
N PHE A 25 2.60 -4.58 0.90
CA PHE A 25 3.67 -5.37 1.50
C PHE A 25 5.03 -5.07 0.86
N PHE A 26 5.07 -4.94 -0.47
CA PHE A 26 6.31 -4.61 -1.18
C PHE A 26 6.81 -3.20 -0.80
N ILE A 27 5.94 -2.21 -0.66
CA ILE A 27 6.33 -0.88 -0.18
C ILE A 27 6.89 -0.95 1.25
N MET A 28 6.30 -1.78 2.12
CA MET A 28 6.73 -1.92 3.51
C MET A 28 8.07 -2.67 3.66
N LEU A 29 8.32 -3.70 2.84
CA LEU A 29 9.42 -4.66 3.03
C LEU A 29 10.39 -4.78 1.84
N GLY A 30 10.10 -4.15 0.71
CA GLY A 30 10.87 -4.30 -0.53
C GLY A 30 12.33 -3.84 -0.41
N TRP A 31 12.60 -2.90 0.51
CA TRP A 31 13.94 -2.46 0.87
C TRP A 31 14.81 -3.57 1.49
N ALA A 32 14.19 -4.56 2.15
CA ALA A 32 14.89 -5.66 2.80
C ALA A 32 15.26 -6.79 1.84
N LEU A 33 14.65 -6.85 0.66
CA LEU A 33 14.94 -7.85 -0.36
C LEU A 33 16.40 -7.76 -0.84
N PRO A 34 17.02 -8.86 -1.29
CA PRO A 34 18.44 -8.87 -1.66
C PRO A 34 18.72 -8.48 -3.12
N TRP A 35 17.68 -8.23 -3.92
CA TRP A 35 17.83 -8.04 -5.37
C TRP A 35 17.87 -6.57 -5.76
N PRO A 36 18.83 -6.12 -6.58
CA PRO A 36 18.90 -4.73 -7.06
C PRO A 36 17.66 -4.27 -7.82
N LEU A 37 17.04 -5.17 -8.58
CA LEU A 37 15.77 -4.88 -9.27
C LEU A 37 14.67 -4.50 -8.26
N ALA A 38 14.60 -5.18 -7.12
CA ALA A 38 13.62 -4.85 -6.08
C ALA A 38 13.87 -3.46 -5.51
N TRP A 39 15.12 -3.06 -5.30
CA TRP A 39 15.45 -1.72 -4.82
C TRP A 39 15.11 -0.64 -5.84
N TRP A 40 15.41 -0.87 -7.13
CA TRP A 40 15.00 0.05 -8.21
C TRP A 40 13.49 0.24 -8.24
N VAL A 41 12.74 -0.87 -8.23
CA VAL A 41 11.29 -0.83 -8.21
C VAL A 41 10.79 -0.14 -6.94
N HIS A 42 11.40 -0.39 -5.78
CA HIS A 42 11.01 0.23 -4.50
C HIS A 42 11.21 1.75 -4.50
N VAL A 43 12.36 2.23 -4.97
CA VAL A 43 12.70 3.66 -5.05
C VAL A 43 11.77 4.41 -6.00
N ILE A 44 11.29 3.77 -7.07
CA ILE A 44 10.38 4.40 -8.03
C ILE A 44 8.92 4.28 -7.56
N LEU A 45 8.50 3.09 -7.14
CA LEU A 45 7.11 2.80 -6.81
C LEU A 45 6.65 3.53 -5.54
N THR A 46 7.52 3.66 -4.53
CA THR A 46 7.14 4.27 -3.25
C THR A 46 6.74 5.76 -3.41
N PRO A 47 7.53 6.62 -4.08
CA PRO A 47 7.11 7.99 -4.41
C PRO A 47 5.88 8.04 -5.31
N LEU A 48 5.75 7.14 -6.30
CA LEU A 48 4.58 7.11 -7.18
C LEU A 48 3.29 6.80 -6.42
N VAL A 49 3.30 5.82 -5.51
CA VAL A 49 2.14 5.52 -4.66
C VAL A 49 1.80 6.68 -3.74
N ARG A 50 2.83 7.37 -3.21
CA ARG A 50 2.64 8.59 -2.41
C ARG A 50 1.99 9.71 -3.21
N ALA A 51 2.48 9.96 -4.42
CA ALA A 51 1.89 10.93 -5.33
C ALA A 51 0.45 10.54 -5.68
N HIS A 52 0.23 9.28 -6.03
CA HIS A 52 -1.11 8.73 -6.29
C HIS A 52 -2.09 9.01 -5.15
N TRP A 53 -1.72 8.72 -3.90
CA TRP A 53 -2.57 9.03 -2.74
C TRP A 53 -2.84 10.53 -2.58
N ARG A 54 -1.83 11.36 -2.83
CA ARG A 54 -1.99 12.83 -2.74
C ARG A 54 -3.01 13.38 -3.73
N PHE A 55 -3.13 12.76 -4.91
CA PHE A 55 -4.06 13.16 -5.98
C PHE A 55 -5.41 12.42 -5.95
N ASN A 56 -5.48 11.24 -5.31
CA ASN A 56 -6.67 10.39 -5.30
C ASN A 56 -7.33 10.34 -3.92
N GLU A 57 -7.60 11.50 -3.32
CA GLU A 57 -8.31 11.64 -2.03
C GLU A 57 -7.78 10.70 -0.93
N ARG A 58 -6.46 10.53 -0.88
CA ARG A 58 -5.77 9.64 0.09
C ARG A 58 -6.24 8.18 0.03
N THR A 59 -6.81 7.74 -1.09
CA THR A 59 -7.32 6.39 -1.27
C THR A 59 -6.52 5.67 -2.37
N CYS A 60 -6.31 4.37 -2.22
CA CYS A 60 -5.71 3.57 -3.30
C CYS A 60 -6.75 3.30 -4.39
N ILE A 61 -6.37 3.49 -5.66
CA ILE A 61 -7.27 3.23 -6.81
C ILE A 61 -7.76 1.78 -6.85
N LEU A 62 -6.96 0.84 -6.37
CA LEU A 62 -7.32 -0.57 -6.28
C LEU A 62 -8.50 -0.78 -5.32
N THR A 63 -8.53 -0.09 -4.18
CA THR A 63 -9.68 -0.13 -3.27
C THR A 63 -10.93 0.44 -3.94
N THR A 64 -10.78 1.54 -4.69
CA THR A 64 -11.88 2.12 -5.48
C THR A 64 -12.43 1.13 -6.52
N TRP A 65 -11.55 0.43 -7.24
CA TRP A 65 -11.95 -0.57 -8.23
C TRP A 65 -12.62 -1.78 -7.60
N GLU A 66 -12.11 -2.27 -6.47
CA GLU A 66 -12.71 -3.37 -5.72
C GLU A 66 -14.16 -3.05 -5.33
N HIS A 67 -14.40 -1.90 -4.71
CA HIS A 67 -15.75 -1.48 -4.30
C HIS A 67 -16.68 -1.28 -5.50
N ARG A 68 -16.19 -0.70 -6.60
CA ARG A 68 -16.95 -0.59 -7.86
C ARG A 68 -17.32 -1.97 -8.41
N LEU A 69 -16.39 -2.93 -8.39
CA LEU A 69 -16.63 -4.30 -8.84
C LEU A 69 -17.65 -5.01 -7.96
N LEU A 70 -17.66 -4.75 -6.65
CA LEU A 70 -18.62 -5.33 -5.71
C LEU A 70 -19.95 -4.56 -5.61
N GLY A 71 -20.03 -3.34 -6.16
CA GLY A 71 -21.22 -2.48 -6.03
C GLY A 71 -21.46 -1.97 -4.61
N ILE A 72 -20.40 -1.83 -3.82
CA ILE A 72 -20.45 -1.38 -2.42
C ILE A 72 -19.99 0.09 -2.41
N PRO A 73 -20.66 1.00 -1.65
CA PRO A 73 -20.17 2.37 -1.52
C PRO A 73 -18.74 2.40 -0.96
N LEU A 74 -17.93 3.36 -1.42
CA LEU A 74 -16.71 3.73 -0.69
C LEU A 74 -17.15 4.47 0.56
N ASP A 75 -16.64 4.06 1.71
CA ASP A 75 -16.82 4.79 2.96
C ASP A 75 -15.50 5.47 3.34
N GLU A 76 -15.60 6.64 4.00
CA GLU A 76 -14.47 7.48 4.43
C GLU A 76 -13.47 6.75 5.34
N SER A 77 -13.82 5.62 5.94
CA SER A 77 -12.94 4.76 6.74
C SER A 77 -11.86 4.04 5.91
N HIS A 78 -11.94 4.05 4.58
CA HIS A 78 -10.95 3.45 3.67
C HIS A 78 -9.80 4.43 3.30
N GLU A 79 -9.53 5.41 4.16
CA GLU A 79 -8.41 6.34 4.06
C GLU A 79 -7.03 5.65 4.03
N GLU A 80 -6.02 6.39 3.55
CA GLU A 80 -4.60 6.06 3.57
C GLU A 80 -4.22 5.39 4.89
N GLY A 81 -3.77 4.15 4.81
CA GLY A 81 -3.31 3.40 5.96
C GLY A 81 -4.32 2.49 6.63
N TRP A 82 -5.53 2.31 6.08
CA TRP A 82 -6.45 1.27 6.54
C TRP A 82 -5.79 -0.13 6.60
N PHE A 83 -5.01 -0.49 5.59
CA PHE A 83 -4.22 -1.72 5.60
C PHE A 83 -3.26 -1.79 6.79
N VAL A 84 -2.60 -0.68 7.11
CA VAL A 84 -1.66 -0.59 8.24
C VAL A 84 -2.41 -0.60 9.57
N HIS A 85 -3.60 -0.01 9.65
CA HIS A 85 -4.50 -0.16 10.81
C HIS A 85 -4.85 -1.62 11.08
N ILE A 86 -5.14 -2.41 10.05
CA ILE A 86 -5.39 -3.85 10.20
C ILE A 86 -4.17 -4.54 10.79
N LEU A 87 -2.99 -4.34 10.18
CA LEU A 87 -1.76 -4.98 10.65
C LEU A 87 -1.42 -4.59 12.08
N LEU A 88 -1.52 -3.30 12.42
CA LEU A 88 -1.25 -2.83 13.77
C LEU A 88 -2.27 -3.36 14.78
N ARG A 89 -3.56 -3.52 14.40
CA ARG A 89 -4.57 -4.13 15.29
C ARG A 89 -4.32 -5.60 15.59
N LEU A 90 -3.58 -6.32 14.74
CA LEU A 90 -3.17 -7.70 15.03
C LEU A 90 -2.17 -7.78 16.19
N VAL A 91 -1.40 -6.71 16.42
CA VAL A 91 -0.32 -6.66 17.42
C VAL A 91 -0.69 -5.77 18.62
N TYR A 92 -1.43 -4.69 18.38
CA TYR A 92 -1.79 -3.67 19.34
C TYR A 92 -3.31 -3.59 19.49
N ARG A 93 -3.80 -3.74 20.73
CA ARG A 93 -5.25 -3.79 21.04
C ARG A 93 -5.88 -2.44 21.39
N GLY A 94 -5.10 -1.35 21.40
CA GLY A 94 -5.60 -0.01 21.71
C GLY A 94 -6.15 0.74 20.49
N GLU A 95 -6.73 1.92 20.73
CA GLU A 95 -7.17 2.81 19.67
C GLU A 95 -5.97 3.47 19.00
N LEU A 96 -5.86 3.29 17.68
CA LEU A 96 -4.86 3.95 16.85
C LEU A 96 -5.53 5.12 16.14
N SER A 97 -5.00 6.33 16.32
CA SER A 97 -5.47 7.48 15.56
C SER A 97 -4.96 7.41 14.11
N ASN A 98 -5.78 7.85 13.16
CA ASN A 98 -5.39 7.90 11.75
C ASN A 98 -4.12 8.75 11.54
N GLU A 99 -3.96 9.82 12.34
CA GLU A 99 -2.77 10.67 12.28
C GLU A 99 -1.49 9.92 12.65
N PHE A 100 -1.54 9.10 13.70
CA PHE A 100 -0.39 8.27 14.08
C PHE A 100 -0.01 7.29 12.97
N VAL A 101 -0.99 6.59 12.39
CA VAL A 101 -0.76 5.61 11.34
C VAL A 101 -0.20 6.26 10.08
N ARG A 102 -0.73 7.41 9.67
CA ARG A 102 -0.20 8.17 8.52
C ARG A 102 1.26 8.59 8.71
N ARG A 103 1.61 9.12 9.89
CA ARG A 103 3.01 9.48 10.19
C ARG A 103 3.92 8.27 10.23
N LEU A 104 3.48 7.16 10.83
CA LEU A 104 4.24 5.92 10.85
C LEU A 104 4.52 5.43 9.43
N MET A 105 3.48 5.38 8.58
CA MET A 105 3.63 5.04 7.17
C MET A 105 4.59 5.97 6.45
N PHE A 106 4.51 7.28 6.71
CA PHE A 106 5.44 8.26 6.15
C PHE A 106 6.89 7.90 6.45
N TRP A 107 7.22 7.66 7.71
CA TRP A 107 8.57 7.33 8.10
C TRP A 107 9.00 5.98 7.53
N VAL A 108 8.17 4.93 7.63
CA VAL A 108 8.50 3.60 7.10
C VAL A 108 8.77 3.64 5.59
N MET A 109 7.91 4.32 4.83
CA MET A 109 8.06 4.43 3.37
C MET A 109 9.34 5.17 2.98
N TRP A 110 9.62 6.32 3.60
CA TRP A 110 10.79 7.12 3.24
C TRP A 110 12.10 6.52 3.76
N LEU A 111 12.11 5.93 4.95
CA LEU A 111 13.28 5.19 5.45
C LEU A 111 13.57 3.98 4.56
N GLY A 112 12.56 3.20 4.19
CA GLY A 112 12.74 2.07 3.27
C GLY A 112 13.24 2.50 1.90
N THR A 113 12.73 3.64 1.39
CA THR A 113 13.19 4.22 0.12
C THR A 113 14.66 4.65 0.21
N ALA A 114 15.06 5.31 1.32
CA ALA A 114 16.43 5.72 1.56
C ALA A 114 17.39 4.51 1.66
N ILE A 115 16.98 3.45 2.38
CA ILE A 115 17.77 2.22 2.47
C ILE A 115 17.92 1.56 1.08
N SER A 116 16.85 1.50 0.29
CA SER A 116 16.92 0.97 -1.08
C SER A 116 17.87 1.79 -1.97
N ALA A 117 17.83 3.12 -1.87
CA ALA A 117 18.72 4.00 -2.60
C ALA A 117 20.19 3.83 -2.19
N LEU A 118 20.47 3.69 -0.88
CA LEU A 118 21.82 3.41 -0.37
C LEU A 118 22.34 2.07 -0.86
N ARG A 119 21.52 1.01 -0.81
CA ARG A 119 21.88 -0.31 -1.34
C ARG A 119 22.16 -0.30 -2.84
N LEU A 120 21.40 0.49 -3.62
CA LEU A 120 21.68 0.70 -5.04
C LEU A 120 23.01 1.43 -5.26
N ALA A 121 23.28 2.47 -4.47
CA ALA A 121 24.53 3.21 -4.56
C ALA A 121 25.75 2.32 -4.26
N GLU A 122 25.67 1.51 -3.19
CA GLU A 122 26.69 0.51 -2.84
C GLU A 122 26.85 -0.53 -3.97
N HIS A 123 25.76 -1.09 -4.48
CA HIS A 123 25.80 -2.08 -5.57
C HIS A 123 26.46 -1.54 -6.86
N HIS A 124 26.37 -0.23 -7.10
CA HIS A 124 26.98 0.43 -8.25
C HIS A 124 28.35 1.07 -7.95
N ASN A 125 28.94 0.83 -6.78
CA ASN A 125 30.22 1.41 -6.32
C ASN A 125 30.24 2.95 -6.36
N LEU A 126 29.12 3.58 -6.03
CA LEU A 126 28.99 5.04 -5.93
C LEU A 126 29.31 5.56 -4.51
N LEU A 127 29.47 4.65 -3.55
CA LEU A 127 29.83 4.83 -2.14
C LEU A 127 30.85 3.75 -1.76
#